data_AF-A0A9P6V2K9-F1
#
_entry.id   AF-A0A9P6V2K9-F1
#
_cell.length_a   1.000
_cell.length_b   1.000
_cell.length_c   1.000
_cell.angle_alpha   90.00
_cell.angle_beta   90.00
_cell.angle_gamma   90.00
#
_symmetry.space_group_name_H-M   'P 1'
#
loop_
_entity.id
_entity.type
_entity.pdbx_description
1 polymer ?
#
loop_
_entity_poly.entity_id
_entity_poly.type
_entity_poly.pdbx_seq_one_letter_code
_entity_poly.pdbx_strand_id
1 'polypeptide(L)'
;SQLQSFCQDTSRLTLAQLIDNVQVTERLISKSAATNQKRHKVFAIRLNLFREDEYLSEYGVSAESVEAVIESQFVKKLETAILRDLRRVDGEDVENSDNEGLDGDASAEKSSKRSKQQASYEEPDSDDEEVIKAADKAQKELDGEDSDVDSDESADSEDEVEDEADKRKRQAREQKQAAVREKKNAETRRDREERILAKSPYVKKYSFDTEQGSWCEIEMHFPADTKKLLMVNLVSAVAPTCVLHEIKGIDRVFMSEDEKGTPQIATEGVNLKGIWEYADLIDVNSIYSNDIGAILRTYGVEAARMAIIQEISGVFGAYGIDVDRRHLTLIADYMTFESGFKPFNRMGIESSTSPFLKMSFERTCHFLTQATLHGDFDGLESPSARIVMGKVVEGGTGSFDVMQPLVPESNAA
;
A
#
# COMPACT_ATOMS: atom_id res chain seq x y z
N SER A 1 1.11 -10.92 25.06
CA SER A 1 1.71 -9.68 25.62
C SER A 1 1.02 -8.49 24.96
N GLN A 2 1.01 -7.28 25.57
CA GLN A 2 0.37 -6.10 24.97
C GLN A 2 0.90 -5.80 23.55
N LEU A 3 2.20 -6.00 23.32
CA LEU A 3 2.84 -5.86 22.00
C LEU A 3 2.37 -6.89 20.97
N GLN A 4 2.09 -8.12 21.38
CA GLN A 4 1.60 -9.15 20.47
C GLN A 4 0.16 -8.85 20.03
N SER A 5 -0.70 -8.40 20.97
CA SER A 5 -2.04 -7.91 20.63
C SER A 5 -1.95 -6.77 19.63
N PHE A 6 -1.08 -5.79 19.88
CA PHE A 6 -0.86 -4.68 18.96
C PHE A 6 -0.45 -5.13 17.55
N CYS A 7 0.47 -6.10 17.43
CA CYS A 7 0.88 -6.63 16.12
C CYS A 7 -0.29 -7.31 15.38
N GLN A 8 -1.15 -8.01 16.11
CA GLN A 8 -2.35 -8.65 15.54
C GLN A 8 -3.36 -7.59 15.08
N ASP A 9 -3.65 -6.60 15.92
CA ASP A 9 -4.66 -5.56 15.67
C ASP A 9 -4.26 -4.59 14.53
N THR A 10 -2.96 -4.36 14.34
CA THR A 10 -2.44 -3.41 13.34
C THR A 10 -2.08 -4.04 12.00
N SER A 11 -1.84 -5.35 11.97
CA SER A 11 -1.57 -6.07 10.71
C SER A 11 -2.81 -6.06 9.82
N ARG A 12 -2.60 -5.97 8.50
CA ARG A 12 -3.70 -6.01 7.54
C ARG A 12 -4.33 -7.39 7.52
N LEU A 13 -5.62 -7.45 7.83
CA LEU A 13 -6.42 -8.66 7.75
C LEU A 13 -7.45 -8.56 6.64
N THR A 14 -7.44 -9.54 5.76
CA THR A 14 -8.40 -9.68 4.67
C THR A 14 -9.37 -10.83 4.94
N LEU A 15 -10.57 -10.75 4.36
CA LEU A 15 -11.59 -11.78 4.51
C LEU A 15 -11.11 -13.13 3.98
N ALA A 16 -10.25 -13.14 2.96
CA ALA A 16 -9.68 -14.37 2.42
C ALA A 16 -8.88 -15.19 3.45
N GLN A 17 -8.22 -14.55 4.42
CA GLN A 17 -7.46 -15.24 5.46
C GLN A 17 -8.35 -15.95 6.48
N LEU A 18 -9.62 -15.52 6.60
CA LEU A 18 -10.59 -16.10 7.52
C LEU A 18 -11.44 -17.22 6.88
N ILE A 19 -11.42 -17.33 5.54
CA ILE A 19 -12.20 -18.32 4.80
C ILE A 19 -11.39 -19.61 4.68
N ASP A 20 -11.95 -20.72 5.18
CA ASP A 20 -11.42 -22.07 4.95
C ASP A 20 -11.85 -22.60 3.58
N ASN A 21 -13.15 -22.52 3.28
CA ASN A 21 -13.70 -23.04 2.01
C ASN A 21 -14.95 -22.28 1.56
N VAL A 22 -15.04 -22.02 0.25
CA VAL A 22 -16.22 -21.45 -0.40
C VAL A 22 -17.00 -22.52 -1.16
N GLN A 23 -18.24 -22.75 -0.77
CA GLN A 23 -19.17 -23.61 -1.50
C GLN A 23 -20.19 -22.77 -2.25
N VAL A 24 -20.27 -22.94 -3.58
CA VAL A 24 -21.30 -22.30 -4.39
C VAL A 24 -22.22 -23.34 -5.00
N THR A 25 -23.52 -23.24 -4.71
CA THR A 25 -24.55 -24.09 -5.33
C THR A 25 -25.37 -23.27 -6.33
N GLU A 26 -25.22 -23.59 -7.62
CA GLU A 26 -26.04 -23.02 -8.69
C GLU A 26 -27.29 -23.89 -8.89
N ARG A 27 -28.47 -23.27 -8.81
CA ARG A 27 -29.77 -23.92 -9.06
C ARG A 27 -30.64 -23.04 -9.94
N LEU A 28 -31.41 -23.66 -10.83
CA LEU A 28 -32.42 -22.97 -11.64
C LEU A 28 -33.79 -23.18 -11.03
N ILE A 29 -34.44 -22.11 -10.55
CA ILE A 29 -35.78 -22.21 -9.98
C ILE A 29 -36.83 -22.07 -11.09
N SER A 30 -37.78 -23.02 -11.14
CA SER A 30 -38.91 -23.02 -12.06
C SER A 30 -39.95 -21.96 -11.71
N LYS A 31 -40.75 -21.54 -12.69
CA LYS A 31 -41.77 -20.48 -12.55
C LYS A 31 -42.68 -20.72 -11.33
N SER A 32 -42.61 -19.83 -10.34
CA SER A 32 -43.52 -19.78 -9.19
C SER A 32 -44.20 -18.40 -9.09
N ALA A 33 -45.35 -18.34 -8.40
CA ALA A 33 -46.11 -17.11 -8.16
C ALA A 33 -45.30 -16.04 -7.40
N ALA A 34 -44.33 -16.46 -6.57
CA ALA A 34 -43.41 -15.59 -5.85
C ALA A 34 -42.27 -14.99 -6.72
N THR A 35 -42.07 -15.53 -7.93
CA THR A 35 -40.98 -15.16 -8.87
C THR A 35 -41.47 -14.42 -10.11
N ASN A 36 -42.63 -13.75 -10.05
CA ASN A 36 -43.21 -13.02 -11.19
C ASN A 36 -43.33 -13.86 -12.48
N GLN A 37 -43.53 -15.18 -12.35
CA GLN A 37 -43.62 -16.15 -13.47
C GLN A 37 -42.38 -16.22 -14.39
N LYS A 38 -41.22 -15.68 -13.97
CA LYS A 38 -39.94 -15.80 -14.70
C LYS A 38 -39.05 -16.85 -14.04
N ARG A 39 -38.18 -17.47 -14.83
CA ARG A 39 -37.14 -18.38 -14.31
C ARG A 39 -36.00 -17.53 -13.74
N HIS A 40 -35.46 -17.94 -12.60
CA HIS A 40 -34.30 -17.31 -11.97
C HIS A 40 -33.19 -18.32 -11.78
N LYS A 41 -31.95 -17.89 -12.01
CA LYS A 41 -30.75 -18.61 -11.56
C LYS A 41 -30.45 -18.14 -10.15
N VAL A 42 -30.31 -19.11 -9.25
CA VAL A 42 -30.03 -18.87 -7.84
C VAL A 42 -28.64 -19.42 -7.54
N PHE A 43 -27.78 -18.54 -7.04
CA PHE A 43 -26.49 -18.90 -6.50
C PHE A 43 -26.57 -18.79 -4.98
N ALA A 44 -26.50 -19.94 -4.29
CA ALA A 44 -26.30 -19.94 -2.85
C ALA A 44 -24.80 -20.07 -2.58
N ILE A 45 -24.22 -19.00 -2.04
CA ILE A 45 -22.80 -18.86 -1.74
C ILE A 45 -22.66 -19.07 -0.23
N ARG A 46 -21.97 -20.15 0.15
CA ARG A 46 -21.65 -20.46 1.53
C ARG A 46 -20.15 -20.26 1.75
N LEU A 47 -19.80 -19.25 2.52
CA LEU A 47 -18.46 -19.04 3.05
C LEU A 47 -18.36 -19.86 4.34
N ASN A 48 -17.46 -20.84 4.37
CA ASN A 48 -17.09 -21.52 5.61
C ASN A 48 -15.84 -20.81 6.14
N LEU A 49 -15.98 -20.23 7.33
CA LEU A 49 -14.95 -19.50 8.04
C LEU A 49 -14.30 -20.43 9.05
N PHE A 50 -13.07 -20.11 9.46
CA PHE A 50 -12.52 -20.68 10.69
C PHE A 50 -13.42 -20.32 11.88
N ARG A 51 -13.29 -21.05 12.98
CA ARG A 51 -14.14 -20.80 14.15
C ARG A 51 -13.75 -19.51 14.84
N GLU A 52 -14.69 -18.85 15.51
CA GLU A 52 -14.44 -17.60 16.22
C GLU A 52 -13.30 -17.70 17.24
N ASP A 53 -13.18 -18.81 17.95
CA ASP A 53 -12.09 -19.04 18.89
C ASP A 53 -10.71 -19.06 18.23
N GLU A 54 -10.61 -19.49 16.97
CA GLU A 54 -9.35 -19.58 16.23
C GLU A 54 -8.92 -18.20 15.74
N TYR A 55 -9.77 -17.51 14.98
CA TYR A 55 -9.39 -16.21 14.42
C TYR A 55 -9.35 -15.07 15.45
N LEU A 56 -10.08 -15.17 16.57
CA LEU A 56 -9.95 -14.23 17.67
C LEU A 56 -8.57 -14.36 18.35
N SER A 57 -8.07 -15.60 18.49
CA SER A 57 -6.76 -15.84 19.09
C SER A 57 -5.59 -15.43 18.18
N GLU A 58 -5.75 -15.62 16.87
CA GLU A 58 -4.71 -15.37 15.89
C GLU A 58 -4.67 -13.90 15.42
N TYR A 59 -5.84 -13.27 15.25
CA TYR A 59 -5.98 -11.96 14.62
C TYR A 59 -6.71 -10.91 15.47
N GLY A 60 -7.22 -11.25 16.66
CA GLY A 60 -7.90 -10.29 17.53
C GLY A 60 -9.30 -9.86 17.05
N VAL A 61 -9.86 -10.51 16.02
CA VAL A 61 -11.14 -10.09 15.41
C VAL A 61 -12.32 -10.90 15.95
N SER A 62 -13.45 -10.24 16.21
CA SER A 62 -14.71 -10.88 16.62
C SER A 62 -15.62 -11.21 15.44
N ALA A 63 -16.53 -12.18 15.62
CA ALA A 63 -17.50 -12.55 14.58
C ALA A 63 -18.38 -11.38 14.14
N GLU A 64 -18.70 -10.46 15.06
CA GLU A 64 -19.51 -9.27 14.76
C GLU A 64 -18.82 -8.32 13.76
N SER A 65 -17.49 -8.15 13.89
CA SER A 65 -16.68 -7.34 12.97
C SER A 65 -16.58 -8.01 11.61
N VAL A 66 -16.40 -9.33 11.56
CA VAL A 66 -16.40 -10.11 10.31
C VAL A 66 -17.74 -9.94 9.57
N GLU A 67 -18.86 -10.10 10.29
CA GLU A 67 -20.21 -9.95 9.72
C GLU A 67 -20.41 -8.53 9.15
N ALA A 68 -19.99 -7.49 9.87
CA ALA A 68 -20.09 -6.11 9.42
C ALA A 68 -19.31 -5.83 8.12
N VAL A 69 -18.13 -6.45 7.97
CA VAL A 69 -17.29 -6.32 6.76
C VAL A 69 -17.89 -7.08 5.58
N ILE A 70 -18.45 -8.27 5.83
CA ILE A 70 -19.16 -9.03 4.80
C ILE A 70 -20.36 -8.22 4.27
N GLU A 71 -21.16 -7.63 5.18
CA GLU A 71 -22.30 -6.80 4.82
C GLU A 71 -21.88 -5.55 4.03
N SER A 72 -20.92 -4.79 4.54
CA SER A 72 -20.61 -3.45 4.03
C SER A 72 -19.74 -3.48 2.77
N GLN A 73 -18.77 -4.40 2.71
CA GLN A 73 -17.79 -4.45 1.63
C GLN A 73 -18.00 -5.64 0.70
N PHE A 74 -18.08 -6.87 1.24
CA PHE A 74 -18.04 -8.09 0.42
C PHE A 74 -19.23 -8.20 -0.52
N VAL A 75 -20.46 -8.03 -0.02
CA VAL A 75 -21.68 -8.10 -0.85
C VAL A 75 -21.62 -7.08 -2.00
N LYS A 76 -21.22 -5.84 -1.70
CA LYS A 76 -21.14 -4.75 -2.69
C LYS A 76 -20.04 -5.01 -3.74
N LYS A 77 -18.86 -5.43 -3.29
CA LYS A 77 -17.72 -5.74 -4.19
C LYS A 77 -18.03 -6.97 -5.06
N LEU A 78 -18.68 -7.98 -4.50
CA LEU A 78 -19.12 -9.16 -5.23
C LEU A 78 -20.17 -8.83 -6.28
N GLU A 79 -21.19 -8.03 -5.93
CA GLU A 79 -22.18 -7.56 -6.90
C GLU A 79 -21.53 -6.78 -8.05
N THR A 80 -20.61 -5.87 -7.73
CA THR A 80 -19.88 -5.09 -8.74
C THR A 80 -19.04 -5.98 -9.66
N ALA A 81 -18.37 -7.00 -9.11
CA ALA A 81 -17.59 -7.96 -9.87
C ALA A 81 -18.46 -8.81 -10.80
N ILE A 82 -19.62 -9.28 -10.32
CA ILE A 82 -20.59 -10.04 -11.13
C ILE A 82 -21.13 -9.18 -12.26
N LEU A 83 -21.53 -7.93 -12.00
CA LEU A 83 -22.04 -7.02 -13.03
C LEU A 83 -20.97 -6.69 -14.08
N ARG A 84 -19.71 -6.54 -13.66
CA ARG A 84 -18.58 -6.33 -14.58
C ARG A 84 -18.36 -7.56 -15.46
N ASP A 85 -18.39 -8.76 -14.90
CA ASP A 85 -18.23 -10.01 -15.65
C ASP A 85 -19.38 -10.21 -16.65
N LEU A 86 -20.62 -9.93 -16.24
CA LEU A 86 -21.78 -9.99 -17.14
C LEU A 86 -21.65 -9.03 -18.34
N ARG A 87 -21.23 -7.78 -18.12
CA ARG A 87 -20.98 -6.81 -19.21
C ARG A 87 -19.88 -7.28 -20.17
N ARG A 88 -18.79 -7.81 -19.63
CA ARG A 88 -17.67 -8.34 -20.43
C ARG A 88 -18.11 -9.47 -21.34
N VAL A 89 -18.99 -10.34 -20.86
CA VAL A 89 -19.50 -11.47 -21.66
C VAL A 89 -20.56 -11.02 -22.69
N ASP A 90 -21.23 -9.89 -22.49
CA ASP A 90 -22.19 -9.30 -23.43
C ASP A 90 -21.55 -8.45 -24.53
N GLY A 91 -20.21 -8.28 -24.50
CA GLY A 91 -19.46 -7.60 -25.57
C GLY A 91 -19.52 -6.07 -25.51
N GLU A 92 -20.02 -5.51 -24.41
CA GLU A 92 -19.87 -4.09 -24.10
C GLU A 92 -18.54 -3.88 -23.38
N ASP A 93 -17.46 -3.74 -24.16
CA ASP A 93 -16.21 -3.14 -23.68
C ASP A 93 -16.46 -1.66 -23.38
N VAL A 94 -17.07 -1.39 -22.23
CA VAL A 94 -16.96 -0.07 -21.61
C VAL A 94 -15.61 -0.06 -20.90
N GLU A 95 -14.60 0.41 -21.62
CA GLU A 95 -13.38 0.96 -21.02
C GLU A 95 -13.78 2.14 -20.13
N ASN A 96 -14.24 1.83 -18.91
CA ASN A 96 -14.22 2.80 -17.84
C ASN A 96 -12.75 2.96 -17.43
N SER A 97 -12.13 3.96 -18.04
CA SER A 97 -10.94 4.67 -17.58
C SER A 97 -11.13 5.04 -16.11
N ASP A 98 -10.72 4.15 -15.21
CA ASP A 98 -10.32 4.40 -13.83
C ASP A 98 -9.79 3.08 -13.24
N ASN A 99 -8.79 2.48 -13.89
CA ASN A 99 -7.88 1.58 -13.22
C ASN A 99 -6.54 1.58 -13.96
N GLU A 100 -5.49 1.90 -13.21
CA GLU A 100 -4.12 1.96 -13.68
C GLU A 100 -3.67 0.60 -14.27
N GLY A 101 -2.82 0.74 -15.28
CA GLY A 101 -2.60 -0.25 -16.31
C GLY A 101 -2.16 -1.61 -15.80
N LEU A 102 -2.72 -2.64 -16.43
CA LEU A 102 -2.09 -3.94 -16.60
C LEU A 102 -2.68 -4.60 -17.84
N ASP A 103 -1.77 -4.90 -18.76
CA ASP A 103 -1.79 -5.94 -19.78
C ASP A 103 -2.41 -5.61 -21.16
N GLY A 104 -1.56 -5.08 -22.04
CA GLY A 104 -1.81 -4.90 -23.47
C GLY A 104 -0.75 -5.64 -24.31
N ASP A 105 -1.01 -6.92 -24.57
CA ASP A 105 -0.58 -7.75 -25.71
C ASP A 105 0.70 -7.32 -26.49
N ALA A 106 1.80 -8.03 -26.21
CA ALA A 106 3.15 -7.86 -26.77
C ALA A 106 3.29 -8.04 -28.30
N SER A 107 2.18 -8.21 -29.04
CA SER A 107 2.22 -8.47 -30.48
C SER A 107 1.80 -7.28 -31.35
N ALA A 108 1.05 -6.30 -30.82
CA ALA A 108 0.66 -5.10 -31.57
C ALA A 108 1.78 -4.03 -31.63
N GLU A 109 2.63 -3.96 -30.60
CA GLU A 109 3.77 -3.04 -30.56
C GLU A 109 4.82 -3.31 -31.65
N LYS A 110 5.06 -4.58 -32.00
CA LYS A 110 6.06 -4.93 -33.02
C LYS A 110 5.69 -4.46 -34.42
N SER A 111 4.40 -4.27 -34.69
CA SER A 111 3.90 -3.77 -35.98
C SER A 111 4.08 -2.25 -36.11
N SER A 112 3.88 -1.48 -35.02
CA SER A 112 4.08 -0.03 -35.03
C SER A 112 5.55 0.37 -34.93
N LYS A 113 6.38 -0.45 -34.27
CA LYS A 113 7.85 -0.26 -34.16
C LYS A 113 8.58 -0.32 -35.51
N ARG A 114 7.98 -0.92 -36.56
CA ARG A 114 8.61 -1.04 -37.88
C ARG A 114 8.35 0.14 -38.82
N SER A 115 7.28 0.92 -38.62
CA SER A 115 7.02 2.12 -39.43
C SER A 115 7.61 3.41 -38.84
N LYS A 116 7.96 3.41 -37.55
CA LYS A 116 8.67 4.52 -36.86
C LYS A 116 10.19 4.41 -36.90
N GLN A 117 10.76 3.48 -37.66
CA GLN A 117 12.22 3.28 -37.79
C GLN A 117 12.95 4.41 -38.54
N GLN A 118 12.31 5.58 -38.71
CA GLN A 118 12.88 6.76 -39.37
C GLN A 118 12.85 8.03 -38.51
N ALA A 119 12.50 7.95 -37.23
CA ALA A 119 12.71 9.05 -36.28
C ALA A 119 13.14 8.49 -34.92
N SER A 120 14.33 8.91 -34.49
CA SER A 120 14.92 8.64 -33.18
C SER A 120 13.95 8.96 -32.03
N TYR A 121 13.95 8.14 -30.98
CA TYR A 121 14.24 8.50 -29.58
C TYR A 121 13.81 7.32 -28.69
N GLU A 122 14.75 6.83 -27.89
CA GLU A 122 14.56 5.78 -26.89
C GLU A 122 13.72 6.32 -25.73
N GLU A 123 12.69 5.55 -25.33
CA GLU A 123 11.74 5.86 -24.27
C GLU A 123 12.37 5.72 -22.87
N PRO A 124 11.72 6.23 -21.82
CA PRO A 124 12.20 6.09 -20.45
C PRO A 124 12.28 4.63 -19.98
N ASP A 125 13.33 4.25 -19.23
CA ASP A 125 13.38 2.95 -18.54
C ASP A 125 12.40 2.93 -17.35
N SER A 126 11.93 1.72 -17.00
CA SER A 126 10.91 1.46 -15.98
C SER A 126 11.19 2.13 -14.64
N ASP A 127 12.46 2.23 -14.27
CA ASP A 127 12.91 2.73 -12.97
C ASP A 127 12.70 4.26 -12.85
N ASP A 128 12.63 4.99 -13.96
CA ASP A 128 12.38 6.44 -13.97
C ASP A 128 10.89 6.79 -13.95
N GLU A 129 10.01 5.90 -14.42
CA GLU A 129 8.56 6.10 -14.37
C GLU A 129 8.00 5.95 -12.95
N GLU A 130 8.60 5.10 -12.13
CA GLU A 130 8.18 4.88 -10.74
C GLU A 130 8.45 6.10 -9.84
N VAL A 131 9.56 6.80 -10.07
CA VAL A 131 9.94 8.00 -9.31
C VAL A 131 9.00 9.17 -9.59
N ILE A 132 8.53 9.31 -10.83
CA ILE A 132 7.58 10.37 -11.25
C ILE A 132 6.20 10.13 -10.65
N LYS A 133 5.72 8.87 -10.64
CA LYS A 133 4.43 8.51 -10.02
C LYS A 133 4.43 8.70 -8.50
N ALA A 134 5.58 8.49 -7.84
CA ALA A 134 5.71 8.71 -6.41
C ALA A 134 5.65 10.21 -6.01
N ALA A 135 6.08 11.11 -6.90
CA ALA A 135 6.03 12.55 -6.67
C ALA A 135 4.61 13.13 -6.81
N ASP A 136 3.85 12.69 -7.82
CA ASP A 136 2.48 13.17 -8.07
C ASP A 136 1.46 12.66 -7.04
N LYS A 137 1.68 11.47 -6.46
CA LYS A 137 0.80 10.91 -5.42
C LYS A 137 0.90 11.68 -4.09
N ALA A 138 2.06 12.26 -3.80
CA ALA A 138 2.30 13.03 -2.57
C ALA A 138 1.55 14.37 -2.53
N GLN A 139 1.10 14.89 -3.68
CA GLN A 139 0.44 16.19 -3.77
C GLN A 139 -1.09 16.11 -3.64
N LYS A 140 -1.66 14.89 -3.66
CA LYS A 140 -3.11 14.65 -3.65
C LYS A 140 -3.70 14.34 -2.27
N GLU A 141 -2.86 14.17 -1.24
CA GLU A 141 -3.28 13.82 0.12
C GLU A 141 -3.34 15.04 1.08
N LEU A 142 -3.42 16.26 0.53
CA LEU A 142 -3.37 17.52 1.29
C LEU A 142 -4.74 18.13 1.63
N ASP A 143 -5.87 17.58 1.19
CA ASP A 143 -7.20 18.13 1.50
C ASP A 143 -8.05 17.12 2.28
N GLY A 144 -8.18 17.34 3.59
CA GLY A 144 -9.14 16.61 4.44
C GLY A 144 -8.86 16.64 5.95
N GLU A 145 -8.94 17.83 6.56
CA GLU A 145 -9.25 18.06 7.99
C GLU A 145 -10.68 17.53 8.30
N ASP A 146 -11.21 17.26 9.51
CA ASP A 146 -10.81 17.45 10.91
C ASP A 146 -11.86 16.75 11.83
N SER A 147 -11.58 16.70 13.14
CA SER A 147 -12.51 16.74 14.31
C SER A 147 -13.32 15.47 14.67
N ASP A 148 -13.61 15.10 15.93
CA ASP A 148 -13.26 15.61 17.28
C ASP A 148 -13.86 14.67 18.37
N VAL A 149 -13.17 14.60 19.53
CA VAL A 149 -13.69 14.61 20.94
C VAL A 149 -14.10 13.32 21.70
N ASP A 150 -13.22 13.02 22.68
CA ASP A 150 -13.36 12.73 24.13
C ASP A 150 -13.94 11.45 24.77
N SER A 151 -13.01 10.73 25.41
CA SER A 151 -12.83 10.49 26.87
C SER A 151 -14.00 10.16 27.81
N ASP A 152 -14.09 8.86 28.09
CA ASP A 152 -13.96 8.13 29.38
C ASP A 152 -14.40 8.64 30.77
N GLU A 153 -14.84 7.63 31.54
CA GLU A 153 -14.59 7.32 32.97
C GLU A 153 -15.67 7.29 34.08
N SER A 154 -15.51 6.22 34.87
CA SER A 154 -15.77 5.96 36.31
C SER A 154 -17.13 5.34 36.73
N ALA A 155 -17.28 4.51 37.78
CA ALA A 155 -16.48 3.57 38.60
C ALA A 155 -17.45 2.91 39.64
N ASP A 156 -16.98 1.86 40.34
CA ASP A 156 -17.52 1.21 41.57
C ASP A 156 -18.74 0.24 41.47
N SER A 157 -18.87 -0.86 42.23
CA SER A 157 -18.13 -1.41 43.39
C SER A 157 -18.57 -2.88 43.70
N GLU A 158 -17.66 -3.60 44.38
CA GLU A 158 -17.82 -4.61 45.46
C GLU A 158 -18.33 -6.06 45.22
N ASP A 159 -17.50 -6.99 45.71
CA ASP A 159 -17.66 -8.44 45.88
C ASP A 159 -18.45 -8.80 47.15
N GLU A 160 -19.36 -9.81 47.09
CA GLU A 160 -19.71 -10.64 48.25
C GLU A 160 -20.00 -12.12 47.88
N VAL A 161 -19.73 -12.97 48.88
CA VAL A 161 -19.51 -14.43 48.98
C VAL A 161 -20.62 -15.37 48.44
N GLU A 162 -20.22 -16.47 47.77
CA GLU A 162 -21.10 -17.51 47.19
C GLU A 162 -21.68 -18.53 48.19
N ASP A 163 -22.97 -18.84 48.06
CA ASP A 163 -23.66 -19.94 48.75
C ASP A 163 -24.30 -20.94 47.75
N GLU A 164 -24.30 -22.24 48.06
CA GLU A 164 -24.68 -23.37 47.17
C GLU A 164 -26.14 -23.34 46.62
N ALA A 165 -26.98 -22.43 47.08
CA ALA A 165 -28.32 -22.18 46.53
C ALA A 165 -28.30 -21.34 45.24
N ASP A 166 -27.21 -20.62 44.95
CA ASP A 166 -27.10 -19.72 43.79
C ASP A 166 -26.75 -20.42 42.48
N LYS A 167 -26.14 -21.62 42.50
CA LYS A 167 -25.86 -22.39 41.26
C LYS A 167 -27.13 -22.72 40.47
N ARG A 168 -28.25 -23.00 41.15
CA ARG A 168 -29.54 -23.31 40.50
C ARG A 168 -30.26 -22.07 39.98
N LYS A 169 -30.09 -20.91 40.65
CA LYS A 169 -30.62 -19.62 40.17
C LYS A 169 -29.77 -19.03 39.06
N ARG A 170 -28.45 -19.22 39.08
CA ARG A 170 -27.49 -18.83 38.04
C ARG A 170 -27.74 -19.61 36.74
N GLN A 171 -27.97 -20.92 36.78
CA GLN A 171 -28.35 -21.69 35.58
C GLN A 171 -29.69 -21.25 34.99
N ALA A 172 -30.68 -20.90 35.81
CA ALA A 172 -31.96 -20.38 35.33
C ALA A 172 -31.87 -18.92 34.82
N ARG A 173 -30.95 -18.11 35.39
CA ARG A 173 -30.65 -16.74 34.96
C ARG A 173 -29.80 -16.72 33.69
N GLU A 174 -28.86 -17.65 33.53
CA GLU A 174 -28.09 -17.92 32.32
C GLU A 174 -28.99 -18.44 31.20
N GLN A 175 -29.94 -19.34 31.47
CA GLN A 175 -30.93 -19.77 30.48
C GLN A 175 -31.92 -18.67 30.09
N LYS A 176 -32.35 -17.83 31.04
CA LYS A 176 -33.18 -16.65 30.73
C LYS A 176 -32.40 -15.55 30.02
N GLN A 177 -31.14 -15.30 30.38
CA GLN A 177 -30.28 -14.35 29.69
C GLN A 177 -29.90 -14.87 28.30
N ALA A 178 -29.67 -16.18 28.13
CA ALA A 178 -29.45 -16.81 26.83
C ALA A 178 -30.70 -16.70 25.94
N ALA A 179 -31.91 -16.93 26.47
CA ALA A 179 -33.15 -16.77 25.72
C ALA A 179 -33.47 -15.30 25.38
N VAL A 180 -33.08 -14.36 26.25
CA VAL A 180 -33.20 -12.91 25.98
C VAL A 180 -32.14 -12.46 24.96
N ARG A 181 -30.92 -13.00 25.02
CA ARG A 181 -29.82 -12.74 24.07
C ARG A 181 -30.13 -13.36 22.70
N GLU A 182 -30.74 -14.54 22.64
CA GLU A 182 -31.28 -15.16 21.43
C GLU A 182 -32.39 -14.31 20.81
N LYS A 183 -33.34 -13.80 21.62
CA LYS A 183 -34.40 -12.92 21.11
C LYS A 183 -33.85 -11.60 20.59
N LYS A 184 -32.91 -10.99 21.31
CA LYS A 184 -32.27 -9.73 20.91
C LYS A 184 -31.39 -9.92 19.67
N ASN A 185 -30.67 -11.05 19.58
CA ASN A 185 -29.89 -11.44 18.40
C ASN A 185 -30.79 -11.80 17.22
N ALA A 186 -31.96 -12.41 17.43
CA ALA A 186 -32.91 -12.71 16.36
C ALA A 186 -33.56 -11.43 15.80
N GLU A 187 -33.80 -10.43 16.65
CA GLU A 187 -34.33 -9.13 16.26
C GLU A 187 -33.28 -8.34 15.47
N THR A 188 -32.02 -8.26 15.95
CA THR A 188 -30.92 -7.65 15.20
C THR A 188 -30.58 -8.39 13.90
N ARG A 189 -30.71 -9.73 13.86
CA ARG A 189 -30.55 -10.53 12.62
C ARG A 189 -31.58 -10.15 11.56
N ARG A 190 -32.85 -9.99 11.94
CA ARG A 190 -33.90 -9.58 10.99
C ARG A 190 -33.69 -8.17 10.46
N ASP A 191 -33.37 -7.23 11.34
CA ASP A 191 -33.08 -5.86 10.94
C ASP A 191 -31.85 -5.77 10.01
N ARG A 192 -30.83 -6.63 10.25
CA ARG A 192 -29.64 -6.76 9.41
C ARG A 192 -29.96 -7.38 8.05
N GLU A 193 -30.73 -8.48 8.04
CA GLU A 193 -31.16 -9.14 6.81
C GLU A 193 -31.96 -8.18 5.93
N GLU A 194 -32.92 -7.44 6.52
CA GLU A 194 -33.70 -6.42 5.82
C GLU A 194 -32.83 -5.30 5.24
N ARG A 195 -31.78 -4.88 5.97
CA ARG A 195 -30.84 -3.87 5.49
C ARG A 195 -30.01 -4.35 4.29
N ILE A 196 -29.60 -5.61 4.28
CA ILE A 196 -28.87 -6.21 3.14
C ILE A 196 -29.79 -6.37 1.93
N LEU A 197 -31.01 -6.85 2.17
CA LEU A 197 -32.07 -6.97 1.15
C LEU A 197 -32.44 -5.61 0.52
N ALA A 198 -32.41 -4.53 1.31
CA ALA A 198 -32.67 -3.18 0.83
C ALA A 198 -31.50 -2.61 0.00
N LYS A 199 -30.25 -2.98 0.34
CA LYS A 199 -29.04 -2.47 -0.32
C LYS A 199 -28.75 -3.11 -1.68
N SER A 200 -29.05 -4.40 -1.84
CA SER A 200 -28.77 -5.13 -3.09
C SER A 200 -30.04 -5.71 -3.71
N PRO A 201 -30.32 -5.44 -5.00
CA PRO A 201 -31.50 -5.99 -5.67
C PRO A 201 -31.38 -7.50 -5.94
N TYR A 202 -30.16 -8.04 -5.94
CA TYR A 202 -29.87 -9.44 -6.27
C TYR A 202 -29.86 -10.35 -5.04
N VAL A 203 -29.53 -9.83 -3.85
CA VAL A 203 -29.56 -10.63 -2.62
C VAL A 203 -31.01 -10.87 -2.21
N LYS A 204 -31.39 -12.12 -1.94
CA LYS A 204 -32.74 -12.52 -1.52
C LYS A 204 -32.79 -13.25 -0.19
N LYS A 205 -31.67 -13.81 0.26
CA LYS A 205 -31.50 -14.30 1.63
C LYS A 205 -30.08 -14.05 2.08
N TYR A 206 -29.94 -13.76 3.37
CA TYR A 206 -28.66 -13.61 4.03
C TYR A 206 -28.75 -14.26 5.40
N SER A 207 -27.75 -15.09 5.75
CA SER A 207 -27.66 -15.70 7.06
C SER A 207 -26.20 -15.77 7.50
N PHE A 208 -25.96 -15.44 8.75
CA PHE A 208 -24.64 -15.50 9.37
C PHE A 208 -24.72 -16.25 10.70
N ASP A 209 -23.70 -17.07 10.97
CA ASP A 209 -23.58 -17.81 12.21
C ASP A 209 -23.16 -16.89 13.37
N THR A 210 -24.14 -16.37 14.11
CA THR A 210 -23.84 -15.54 15.31
C THR A 210 -23.47 -16.37 16.54
N GLU A 211 -23.45 -17.71 16.47
CA GLU A 211 -23.10 -18.55 17.63
C GLU A 211 -21.64 -18.95 17.63
N GLN A 212 -21.10 -19.38 16.48
CA GLN A 212 -19.71 -19.81 16.35
C GLN A 212 -18.91 -19.00 15.34
N GLY A 213 -19.55 -18.06 14.63
CA GLY A 213 -18.90 -17.26 13.59
C GLY A 213 -18.34 -18.08 12.44
N SER A 214 -18.81 -19.32 12.26
CA SER A 214 -18.15 -20.34 11.44
C SER A 214 -18.62 -20.40 9.99
N TRP A 215 -19.72 -19.73 9.65
CA TRP A 215 -20.21 -19.69 8.28
C TRP A 215 -21.08 -18.45 7.99
N CYS A 216 -21.11 -18.10 6.71
CA CYS A 216 -22.02 -17.10 6.14
C CYS A 216 -22.64 -17.64 4.86
N GLU A 217 -23.96 -17.53 4.72
CA GLU A 217 -24.71 -17.95 3.54
C GLU A 217 -25.43 -16.75 2.88
N ILE A 218 -25.17 -16.57 1.59
CA ILE A 218 -25.70 -15.48 0.78
C ILE A 218 -26.40 -16.09 -0.44
N GLU A 219 -27.70 -15.82 -0.59
CA GLU A 219 -28.49 -16.30 -1.74
C GLU A 219 -28.73 -15.14 -2.72
N MET A 220 -28.10 -15.20 -3.89
CA MET A 220 -28.24 -14.21 -4.96
C MET A 220 -29.08 -14.74 -6.13
N HIS A 221 -30.02 -13.93 -6.61
CA HIS A 221 -30.98 -14.27 -7.65
C HIS A 221 -30.73 -13.44 -8.91
N PHE A 222 -30.43 -14.11 -10.01
CA PHE A 222 -30.23 -13.50 -11.31
C PHE A 222 -31.30 -13.95 -12.32
N PRO A 223 -31.60 -13.15 -13.35
CA PRO A 223 -32.46 -13.58 -14.46
C PRO A 223 -31.93 -14.86 -15.12
N ALA A 224 -32.82 -15.76 -15.55
CA ALA A 224 -32.39 -17.01 -16.20
C ALA A 224 -31.64 -16.84 -17.53
N ASP A 225 -31.75 -15.67 -18.16
CA ASP A 225 -31.06 -15.32 -19.41
C ASP A 225 -29.58 -15.00 -19.20
N THR A 226 -29.14 -14.80 -17.95
CA THR A 226 -27.73 -14.59 -17.64
C THR A 226 -26.89 -15.78 -18.11
N LYS A 227 -25.75 -15.51 -18.72
CA LYS A 227 -24.80 -16.54 -19.15
C LYS A 227 -24.20 -17.26 -17.94
N LYS A 228 -23.41 -18.31 -18.18
CA LYS A 228 -22.81 -19.08 -17.09
C LYS A 228 -21.75 -18.23 -16.39
N LEU A 229 -21.93 -18.02 -15.08
CA LEU A 229 -21.01 -17.25 -14.24
C LEU A 229 -20.10 -18.21 -13.46
N LEU A 230 -18.79 -17.97 -13.48
CA LEU A 230 -17.84 -18.68 -12.64
C LEU A 230 -17.78 -18.04 -11.25
N MET A 231 -18.85 -18.22 -10.49
CA MET A 231 -19.04 -17.53 -9.19
C MET A 231 -17.93 -17.83 -8.18
N VAL A 232 -17.37 -19.05 -8.17
CA VAL A 232 -16.24 -19.41 -7.29
C VAL A 232 -15.02 -18.54 -7.58
N ASN A 233 -14.72 -18.27 -8.86
CA ASN A 233 -13.60 -17.42 -9.25
C ASN A 233 -13.84 -15.97 -8.85
N LEU A 234 -15.07 -15.48 -9.01
CA LEU A 234 -15.45 -14.12 -8.60
C LEU A 234 -15.33 -13.95 -7.07
N VAL A 235 -15.84 -14.91 -6.29
CA VAL A 235 -15.70 -14.88 -4.83
C VAL A 235 -14.23 -14.94 -4.41
N SER A 236 -13.43 -15.81 -5.03
CA SER A 236 -12.00 -15.94 -4.73
C SER A 236 -11.21 -14.68 -5.10
N ALA A 237 -11.63 -13.93 -6.12
CA ALA A 237 -11.04 -12.65 -6.48
C ALA A 237 -11.48 -11.51 -5.55
N VAL A 238 -12.71 -11.55 -5.03
CA VAL A 238 -13.25 -10.49 -4.17
C VAL A 238 -12.80 -10.64 -2.72
N ALA A 239 -12.71 -11.85 -2.19
CA ALA A 239 -12.37 -12.09 -0.78
C ALA A 239 -11.05 -11.42 -0.32
N PRO A 240 -9.94 -11.43 -1.08
CA PRO A 240 -8.70 -10.74 -0.70
C PRO A 240 -8.82 -9.22 -0.69
N THR A 241 -9.76 -8.66 -1.45
CA THR A 241 -9.97 -7.21 -1.53
C THR A 241 -10.81 -6.66 -0.37
N CYS A 242 -11.47 -7.53 0.39
CA CYS A 242 -12.27 -7.17 1.56
C CYS A 242 -11.36 -7.12 2.78
N VAL A 243 -11.08 -5.90 3.25
CA VAL A 243 -10.19 -5.67 4.39
C VAL A 243 -11.05 -5.48 5.64
N LEU A 244 -10.70 -6.20 6.71
CA LEU A 244 -11.35 -6.09 8.01
C LEU A 244 -10.78 -4.94 8.82
N HIS A 245 -9.46 -4.89 8.96
CA HIS A 245 -8.72 -3.78 9.53
C HIS A 245 -7.34 -3.71 8.85
N GLU A 246 -6.85 -2.49 8.66
CA GLU A 246 -5.50 -2.19 8.18
C GLU A 246 -5.11 -0.79 8.60
N ILE A 247 -3.83 -0.58 8.89
CA ILE A 247 -3.24 0.75 8.78
C ILE A 247 -2.87 0.92 7.31
N LYS A 248 -3.43 1.93 6.64
CA LYS A 248 -3.18 2.15 5.20
C LYS A 248 -1.68 2.17 4.93
N GLY A 249 -1.24 1.42 3.92
CA GLY A 249 0.19 1.36 3.55
C GLY A 249 1.06 0.46 4.43
N ILE A 250 0.49 -0.25 5.41
CA ILE A 250 1.15 -1.30 6.19
C ILE A 250 0.41 -2.62 5.97
N ASP A 251 1.11 -3.62 5.49
CA ASP A 251 0.56 -4.95 5.24
C ASP A 251 0.72 -5.87 6.46
N ARG A 252 1.89 -5.90 7.09
CA ARG A 252 2.16 -6.78 8.24
C ARG A 252 2.98 -6.08 9.30
N VAL A 253 2.71 -6.44 10.54
CA VAL A 253 3.42 -5.95 11.71
C VAL A 253 3.89 -7.16 12.51
N PHE A 254 5.20 -7.25 12.76
CA PHE A 254 5.78 -8.36 13.50
C PHE A 254 6.83 -7.87 14.50
N MET A 255 7.02 -8.67 15.55
CA MET A 255 8.03 -8.39 16.57
C MET A 255 9.40 -8.83 16.04
N SER A 256 10.38 -7.95 16.19
CA SER A 256 11.79 -8.23 15.95
C SER A 256 12.60 -7.83 17.18
N GLU A 257 13.82 -8.32 17.28
CA GLU A 257 14.80 -7.82 18.24
C GLU A 257 15.85 -7.02 17.47
N ASP A 258 16.32 -5.91 18.04
CA ASP A 258 17.46 -5.16 17.51
C ASP A 258 18.77 -5.88 17.85
N GLU A 259 19.90 -5.46 17.25
CA GLU A 259 21.24 -6.02 17.51
C GLU A 259 21.65 -5.97 18.99
N LYS A 260 21.03 -5.06 19.76
CA LYS A 260 21.24 -4.88 21.22
C LYS A 260 20.30 -5.71 22.09
N GLY A 261 19.42 -6.52 21.49
CA GLY A 261 18.39 -7.30 22.19
C GLY A 261 17.22 -6.46 22.72
N THR A 262 17.06 -5.23 22.23
CA THR A 262 15.88 -4.42 22.55
C THR A 262 14.71 -4.85 21.67
N PRO A 263 13.51 -5.09 22.24
CA PRO A 263 12.34 -5.45 21.46
C PRO A 263 11.94 -4.28 20.56
N GLN A 264 11.79 -4.56 19.27
CA GLN A 264 11.35 -3.60 18.26
C GLN A 264 10.18 -4.18 17.46
N ILE A 265 9.40 -3.30 16.85
CA ILE A 265 8.33 -3.69 15.94
C ILE A 265 8.82 -3.38 14.53
N ALA A 266 8.75 -4.38 13.65
CA ALA A 266 9.04 -4.23 12.23
C ALA A 266 7.73 -4.28 11.44
N THR A 267 7.61 -3.40 10.45
CA THR A 267 6.43 -3.31 9.59
C THR A 267 6.81 -3.58 8.13
N GLU A 268 6.00 -4.39 7.45
CA GLU A 268 6.02 -4.48 5.99
C GLU A 268 5.14 -3.36 5.44
N GLY A 269 5.77 -2.36 4.82
CA GLY A 269 5.11 -1.14 4.37
C GLY A 269 5.43 0.06 5.26
N VAL A 270 5.09 1.26 4.78
CA VAL A 270 5.49 2.53 5.39
C VAL A 270 4.29 3.45 5.49
N ASN A 271 3.89 3.74 6.73
CA ASN A 271 2.97 4.84 7.04
C ASN A 271 3.33 5.46 8.38
N LEU A 272 4.24 6.45 8.34
CA LEU A 272 4.74 7.12 9.52
C LEU A 272 3.63 7.85 10.28
N LYS A 273 2.75 8.57 9.56
CA LYS A 273 1.64 9.31 10.16
C LYS A 273 0.63 8.41 10.86
N GLY A 274 0.28 7.27 10.24
CA GLY A 274 -0.64 6.30 10.82
C GLY A 274 -0.08 5.65 12.09
N ILE A 275 1.24 5.47 12.18
CA ILE A 275 1.88 4.95 13.40
C ILE A 275 1.86 5.99 14.53
N TRP A 276 1.87 7.29 14.23
CA TRP A 276 1.86 8.34 15.26
C TRP A 276 0.58 8.36 16.12
N GLU A 277 -0.54 7.85 15.60
CA GLU A 277 -1.79 7.69 16.37
C GLU A 277 -1.62 6.72 17.55
N TYR A 278 -0.60 5.87 17.52
CA TYR A 278 -0.30 4.89 18.56
C TYR A 278 0.86 5.33 19.48
N ALA A 279 1.03 6.64 19.68
CA ALA A 279 2.08 7.22 20.53
C ALA A 279 2.03 6.74 22.00
N ASP A 280 0.88 6.27 22.48
CA ASP A 280 0.73 5.70 23.82
C ASP A 280 1.45 4.35 23.97
N LEU A 281 1.66 3.63 22.86
CA LEU A 281 2.26 2.30 22.82
C LEU A 281 3.67 2.29 22.22
N ILE A 282 3.97 3.22 21.29
CA ILE A 282 5.22 3.28 20.53
C ILE A 282 5.90 4.63 20.74
N ASP A 283 7.22 4.62 20.98
CA ASP A 283 8.01 5.85 20.98
C ASP A 283 8.19 6.39 19.56
N VAL A 284 7.34 7.35 19.20
CA VAL A 284 7.29 7.99 17.88
C VAL A 284 8.58 8.72 17.48
N ASN A 285 9.44 9.07 18.44
CA ASN A 285 10.72 9.75 18.17
C ASN A 285 11.84 8.79 17.77
N SER A 286 11.61 7.49 17.92
CA SER A 286 12.57 6.43 17.61
C SER A 286 12.24 5.67 16.31
N ILE A 287 11.16 6.05 15.61
CA ILE A 287 10.72 5.38 14.39
C ILE A 287 11.76 5.57 13.28
N TYR A 288 12.11 4.45 12.64
CA TYR A 288 13.01 4.39 11.50
C TYR A 288 12.32 3.74 10.30
N SER A 289 12.72 4.11 9.09
CA SER A 289 12.26 3.49 7.84
C SER A 289 13.42 3.38 6.86
N ASN A 290 13.42 2.33 6.04
CA ASN A 290 14.34 2.19 4.92
C ASN A 290 13.87 2.95 3.66
N ASP A 291 12.63 3.47 3.63
CA ASP A 291 12.15 4.33 2.56
C ASP A 291 12.62 5.78 2.78
N ILE A 292 13.73 6.13 2.10
CA ILE A 292 14.32 7.47 2.11
C ILE A 292 13.32 8.54 1.64
N GLY A 293 12.46 8.22 0.67
CA GLY A 293 11.46 9.16 0.14
C GLY A 293 10.36 9.46 1.15
N ALA A 294 9.88 8.45 1.88
CA ALA A 294 8.92 8.64 2.97
C ALA A 294 9.51 9.47 4.12
N ILE A 295 10.77 9.23 4.47
CA ILE A 295 11.50 10.04 5.47
C ILE A 295 11.64 11.47 4.99
N LEU A 296 12.06 11.70 3.75
CA LEU A 296 12.23 13.03 3.18
C LEU A 296 10.93 13.84 3.25
N ARG A 297 9.80 13.23 2.89
CA ARG A 297 8.47 13.88 2.90
C ARG A 297 7.96 14.18 4.31
N THR A 298 8.39 13.42 5.32
CA THR A 298 7.81 13.47 6.67
C THR A 298 8.72 14.21 7.67
N TYR A 299 10.01 13.88 7.68
CA TYR A 299 11.02 14.39 8.63
C TYR A 299 12.03 15.36 7.99
N GLY A 300 12.01 15.50 6.66
CA GLY A 300 12.85 16.46 5.94
C GLY A 300 14.21 15.94 5.49
N VAL A 301 14.99 16.83 4.87
CA VAL A 301 16.19 16.46 4.09
C VAL A 301 17.34 15.90 4.93
N GLU A 302 17.57 16.42 6.14
CA GLU A 302 18.66 15.92 7.01
C GLU A 302 18.37 14.53 7.56
N ALA A 303 17.10 14.21 7.83
CA ALA A 303 16.69 12.87 8.22
C ALA A 303 16.88 11.89 7.05
N ALA A 304 16.47 12.28 5.84
CA ALA A 304 16.67 11.49 4.63
C ALA A 304 18.16 11.26 4.34
N ARG A 305 18.99 12.29 4.51
CA ARG A 305 20.44 12.21 4.37
C ARG A 305 21.06 11.22 5.36
N MET A 306 20.64 11.23 6.62
CA MET A 306 21.12 10.25 7.60
C MET A 306 20.65 8.83 7.24
N ALA A 307 19.40 8.67 6.79
CA ALA A 307 18.86 7.40 6.35
C ALA A 307 19.67 6.81 5.17
N ILE A 308 20.05 7.62 4.18
CA ILE A 308 20.94 7.20 3.07
C ILE A 308 22.24 6.62 3.60
N ILE A 309 22.87 7.30 4.58
CA ILE A 309 24.13 6.84 5.17
C ILE A 309 23.93 5.51 5.90
N GLN A 310 22.86 5.36 6.69
CA GLN A 310 22.55 4.14 7.43
C GLN A 310 22.23 2.96 6.51
N GLU A 311 21.39 3.16 5.49
CA GLU A 311 21.01 2.11 4.54
C GLU A 311 22.22 1.61 3.73
N ILE A 312 23.03 2.52 3.18
CA ILE A 312 24.24 2.12 2.43
C ILE A 312 25.23 1.41 3.36
N SER A 313 25.40 1.89 4.60
CA SER A 313 26.25 1.24 5.59
C SER A 313 25.74 -0.16 5.95
N GLY A 314 24.43 -0.36 6.06
CA GLY A 314 23.80 -1.65 6.35
C GLY A 314 24.06 -2.68 5.25
N VAL A 315 23.97 -2.26 3.97
CA VAL A 315 24.27 -3.11 2.83
C VAL A 315 25.71 -3.61 2.85
N PHE A 316 26.70 -2.71 3.03
CA PHE A 316 28.10 -3.13 3.10
C PHE A 316 28.43 -3.94 4.36
N GLY A 317 27.81 -3.58 5.49
CA GLY A 317 27.96 -4.27 6.77
C GLY A 317 27.55 -5.74 6.69
N ALA A 318 26.47 -6.05 5.97
CA ALA A 318 26.01 -7.44 5.77
C ALA A 318 27.04 -8.33 5.05
N TYR A 319 27.93 -7.75 4.24
CA TYR A 319 29.01 -8.47 3.54
C TYR A 319 30.37 -8.37 4.25
N GLY A 320 30.43 -7.72 5.42
CA GLY A 320 31.68 -7.49 6.15
C GLY A 320 32.66 -6.55 5.43
N ILE A 321 32.14 -5.67 4.56
CA ILE A 321 32.93 -4.67 3.83
C ILE A 321 32.92 -3.40 4.66
N ASP A 322 34.08 -3.01 5.19
CA ASP A 322 34.22 -1.76 5.93
C ASP A 322 34.48 -0.59 4.97
N VAL A 323 33.61 0.42 5.00
CA VAL A 323 33.70 1.63 4.18
C VAL A 323 33.76 2.83 5.11
N ASP A 324 34.79 3.68 4.94
CA ASP A 324 34.92 4.89 5.75
C ASP A 324 33.69 5.79 5.55
N ARG A 325 33.08 6.20 6.68
CA ARG A 325 31.91 7.07 6.74
C ARG A 325 32.07 8.36 5.91
N ARG A 326 33.29 8.88 5.75
CA ARG A 326 33.57 10.06 4.92
C ARG A 326 33.12 9.88 3.47
N HIS A 327 33.26 8.68 2.90
CA HIS A 327 32.77 8.38 1.56
C HIS A 327 31.24 8.41 1.50
N LEU A 328 30.59 7.77 2.47
CA LEU A 328 29.13 7.70 2.55
C LEU A 328 28.51 9.08 2.78
N THR A 329 29.13 9.89 3.64
CA THR A 329 28.69 11.26 3.90
C THR A 329 28.77 12.13 2.65
N LEU A 330 29.88 12.07 1.89
CA LEU A 330 30.01 12.85 0.66
C LEU A 330 28.94 12.45 -0.39
N ILE A 331 28.66 11.16 -0.51
CA ILE A 331 27.61 10.65 -1.41
C ILE A 331 26.24 11.17 -0.96
N ALA A 332 25.89 11.01 0.32
CA ALA A 332 24.62 11.46 0.85
C ALA A 332 24.44 12.98 0.71
N ASP A 333 25.47 13.78 1.02
CA ASP A 333 25.47 15.24 0.83
C ASP A 333 25.18 15.61 -0.63
N TYR A 334 25.80 14.91 -1.59
CA TYR A 334 25.56 15.13 -3.02
C TYR A 334 24.15 14.67 -3.46
N MET A 335 23.60 13.63 -2.86
CA MET A 335 22.23 13.21 -3.15
C MET A 335 21.19 14.19 -2.59
N THR A 336 21.53 15.01 -1.58
CA THR A 336 20.56 15.84 -0.87
C THR A 336 20.79 17.36 -0.98
N PHE A 337 21.83 17.83 -1.68
CA PHE A 337 22.18 19.27 -1.69
C PHE A 337 21.10 20.19 -2.30
N GLU A 338 20.22 19.66 -3.16
CA GLU A 338 19.13 20.42 -3.79
C GLU A 338 17.83 20.35 -2.97
N SER A 339 17.92 20.06 -1.67
CA SER A 339 16.78 19.90 -0.74
C SER A 339 15.82 18.75 -1.08
N GLY A 340 16.22 17.86 -1.99
CA GLY A 340 15.46 16.70 -2.43
C GLY A 340 16.26 15.40 -2.35
N PHE A 341 15.79 14.36 -3.04
CA PHE A 341 16.50 13.10 -3.22
C PHE A 341 16.94 12.96 -4.68
N LYS A 342 18.22 13.21 -4.94
CA LYS A 342 18.83 13.20 -6.27
C LYS A 342 19.53 11.86 -6.53
N PRO A 343 19.01 11.02 -7.42
CA PRO A 343 19.67 9.77 -7.80
C PRO A 343 20.88 10.01 -8.71
N PHE A 344 21.79 9.03 -8.78
CA PHE A 344 22.90 9.02 -9.75
C PHE A 344 22.46 8.38 -11.08
N ASN A 345 21.45 8.96 -11.73
CA ASN A 345 20.94 8.53 -13.03
C ASN A 345 20.80 9.73 -13.99
N ARG A 346 20.16 9.50 -15.14
CA ARG A 346 19.97 10.54 -16.17
C ARG A 346 19.09 11.71 -15.71
N MET A 347 18.10 11.47 -14.84
CA MET A 347 17.29 12.54 -14.26
C MET A 347 18.14 13.36 -13.28
N GLY A 348 19.00 12.71 -12.51
CA GLY A 348 19.94 13.36 -11.61
C GLY A 348 20.93 14.28 -12.33
N ILE A 349 21.55 13.81 -13.43
CA ILE A 349 22.56 14.59 -14.16
C ILE A 349 21.95 15.76 -14.95
N GLU A 350 20.65 15.73 -15.24
CA GLU A 350 19.96 16.77 -16.01
C GLU A 350 20.02 18.16 -15.34
N SER A 351 20.04 18.20 -14.02
CA SER A 351 20.25 19.41 -13.21
C SER A 351 21.67 19.98 -13.28
N SER A 352 22.64 19.26 -13.86
CA SER A 352 24.02 19.73 -13.97
C SER A 352 24.12 20.98 -14.84
N THR A 353 25.11 21.85 -14.58
CA THR A 353 25.29 23.09 -15.33
C THR A 353 26.09 22.92 -16.63
N SER A 354 26.82 21.82 -16.82
CA SER A 354 27.71 21.63 -17.97
C SER A 354 27.06 20.76 -19.07
N PRO A 355 26.71 21.34 -20.24
CA PRO A 355 26.26 20.58 -21.40
C PRO A 355 27.22 19.46 -21.82
N PHE A 356 28.54 19.71 -21.78
CA PHE A 356 29.52 18.68 -22.14
C PHE A 356 29.53 17.51 -21.17
N LEU A 357 29.35 17.77 -19.87
CA LEU A 357 29.20 16.71 -18.88
C LEU A 357 27.98 15.84 -19.20
N LYS A 358 26.81 16.45 -19.44
CA LYS A 358 25.57 15.71 -19.81
C LYS A 358 25.76 14.89 -21.09
N MET A 359 26.30 15.51 -22.14
CA MET A 359 26.55 14.88 -23.44
C MET A 359 27.52 13.69 -23.37
N SER A 360 28.49 13.74 -22.47
CA SER A 360 29.51 12.70 -22.27
C SER A 360 29.02 11.51 -21.45
N PHE A 361 27.90 11.67 -20.73
CA PHE A 361 27.30 10.60 -19.93
C PHE A 361 26.44 9.68 -20.82
N GLU A 362 25.34 10.20 -21.36
CA GLU A 362 24.47 9.47 -22.30
C GLU A 362 23.59 10.42 -23.14
N ARG A 363 22.83 9.89 -24.10
CA ARG A 363 21.90 10.64 -24.98
C ARG A 363 22.52 11.92 -25.56
N THR A 364 23.74 11.83 -26.10
CA THR A 364 24.53 12.97 -26.58
C THR A 364 23.76 13.92 -27.49
N CYS A 365 23.08 13.42 -28.52
CA CYS A 365 22.30 14.26 -29.45
C CYS A 365 21.10 14.93 -28.79
N HIS A 366 20.50 14.31 -27.77
CA HIS A 366 19.40 14.90 -27.00
C HIS A 366 19.88 16.15 -26.28
N PHE A 367 20.91 16.01 -25.43
CA PHE A 367 21.44 17.11 -24.65
C PHE A 367 22.08 18.19 -25.52
N LEU A 368 22.69 17.82 -26.66
CA LEU A 368 23.14 18.80 -27.64
C LEU A 368 21.97 19.62 -28.21
N THR A 369 20.89 18.95 -28.62
CA THR A 369 19.70 19.62 -29.15
C THR A 369 19.11 20.55 -28.10
N GLN A 370 18.92 20.08 -26.86
CA GLN A 370 18.41 20.88 -25.75
C GLN A 370 19.30 22.11 -25.49
N ALA A 371 20.62 21.93 -25.41
CA ALA A 371 21.56 23.03 -25.19
C ALA A 371 21.50 24.06 -26.33
N THR A 372 21.40 23.62 -27.60
CA THR A 372 21.28 24.54 -28.74
C THR A 372 19.94 25.28 -28.79
N LEU A 373 18.85 24.64 -28.36
CA LEU A 373 17.52 25.26 -28.32
C LEU A 373 17.42 26.30 -27.20
N HIS A 374 17.98 26.00 -26.02
CA HIS A 374 17.98 26.91 -24.88
C HIS A 374 19.08 27.99 -24.96
N GLY A 375 20.08 27.80 -25.83
CA GLY A 375 21.23 28.71 -25.92
C GLY A 375 22.17 28.56 -24.72
N ASP A 376 22.31 27.35 -24.19
CA ASP A 376 23.14 27.06 -23.03
C ASP A 376 24.62 27.37 -23.28
N PHE A 377 25.31 27.84 -22.25
CA PHE A 377 26.75 28.11 -22.27
C PHE A 377 27.48 27.16 -21.31
N ASP A 378 28.55 26.52 -21.77
CA ASP A 378 29.40 25.69 -20.92
C ASP A 378 30.59 26.50 -20.39
N GLY A 379 30.65 26.68 -19.06
CA GLY A 379 31.72 27.40 -18.37
C GLY A 379 33.09 26.71 -18.40
N LEU A 380 33.17 25.46 -18.88
CA LEU A 380 34.38 24.64 -18.87
C LEU A 380 34.97 24.47 -17.46
N GLU A 381 34.11 24.40 -16.45
CA GLU A 381 34.51 24.15 -15.06
C GLU A 381 34.58 22.65 -14.76
N SER A 382 33.68 21.86 -15.37
CA SER A 382 33.65 20.41 -15.17
C SER A 382 34.88 19.72 -15.78
N PRO A 383 35.43 18.68 -15.12
CA PRO A 383 36.54 17.91 -15.69
C PRO A 383 36.24 17.38 -17.09
N SER A 384 35.02 16.87 -17.32
CA SER A 384 34.60 16.35 -18.63
C SER A 384 34.62 17.43 -19.71
N ALA A 385 34.07 18.63 -19.45
CA ALA A 385 34.08 19.73 -20.40
C ALA A 385 35.50 20.18 -20.78
N ARG A 386 36.40 20.25 -19.80
CA ARG A 386 37.80 20.65 -20.03
C ARG A 386 38.55 19.63 -20.85
N ILE A 387 38.35 18.34 -20.60
CA ILE A 387 38.94 17.26 -21.39
C ILE A 387 38.46 17.33 -22.84
N VAL A 388 37.16 17.52 -23.08
CA VAL A 388 36.59 17.68 -24.43
C VAL A 388 37.24 18.85 -25.18
N MET A 389 37.52 19.96 -24.49
CA MET A 389 38.14 21.16 -25.07
C MET A 389 39.68 21.16 -25.01
N GLY A 390 40.32 20.10 -24.52
CA GLY A 390 41.77 20.01 -24.39
C GLY A 390 42.40 20.98 -23.37
N LYS A 391 41.63 21.42 -22.36
CA LYS A 391 42.10 22.26 -21.25
C LYS A 391 42.56 21.42 -20.05
N VAL A 392 43.48 21.96 -19.25
CA VAL A 392 43.92 21.36 -17.98
C VAL A 392 42.76 21.37 -16.98
N VAL A 393 42.48 20.24 -16.31
CA VAL A 393 41.42 20.12 -15.29
C VAL A 393 41.76 20.93 -14.04
N GLU A 394 40.79 21.67 -13.49
CA GLU A 394 40.92 22.47 -12.25
C GLU A 394 40.83 21.63 -10.97
N GLY A 395 41.58 20.53 -10.93
CA GLY A 395 41.67 19.64 -9.77
C GLY A 395 43.12 19.25 -9.50
N GLY A 396 43.45 18.99 -8.23
CA GLY A 396 44.80 18.59 -7.82
C GLY A 396 45.84 19.66 -8.16
N THR A 397 46.76 19.38 -9.08
CA THR A 397 47.82 20.33 -9.49
C THR A 397 47.32 21.43 -10.42
N GLY A 398 46.13 21.29 -11.02
CA GLY A 398 45.53 22.30 -11.89
C GLY A 398 44.61 23.28 -11.16
N SER A 399 44.46 23.17 -9.84
CA SER A 399 43.58 24.05 -9.05
C SER A 399 44.21 25.40 -8.68
N PHE A 400 45.43 25.68 -9.16
CA PHE A 400 46.14 26.94 -8.94
C PHE A 400 47.06 27.25 -10.11
N ASP A 401 47.35 28.54 -10.29
CA ASP A 401 48.35 29.00 -11.26
C ASP A 401 49.71 29.21 -10.60
N VAL A 402 50.77 29.03 -11.40
CA VAL A 402 52.14 29.32 -10.99
C VAL A 402 52.61 30.55 -11.76
N MET A 403 52.93 31.61 -11.01
CA MET A 403 53.51 32.83 -11.58
C MET A 403 54.96 32.99 -11.15
N GLN A 404 55.84 33.31 -12.10
CA GLN A 404 57.22 33.66 -11.81
C GLN A 404 57.32 35.16 -11.52
N PRO A 405 57.83 35.58 -10.35
CA PRO A 405 58.06 36.99 -10.07
C PRO A 405 59.18 37.52 -10.98
N LEU A 406 58.90 38.61 -11.69
CA LEU A 406 59.89 39.29 -12.53
C LEU A 406 60.78 40.17 -11.64
N VAL A 407 62.10 40.01 -11.74
CA VAL A 407 63.08 40.92 -11.13
C VAL A 407 63.28 42.08 -12.10
N PRO A 408 63.01 43.35 -11.72
CA PRO A 408 63.26 44.48 -12.61
C PRO A 408 64.76 44.60 -12.92
N GLU A 409 65.11 44.82 -14.19
CA GLU A 409 66.49 44.94 -14.72
C GLU A 409 67.27 46.18 -14.22
N SER A 410 66.97 46.73 -13.04
CA SER A 410 67.73 47.86 -12.50
C SER A 410 69.02 47.46 -11.77
N ASN A 411 69.42 46.18 -11.81
CA ASN A 411 70.65 45.66 -11.20
C ASN A 411 71.46 44.75 -12.14
N ALA A 412 71.25 44.82 -13.45
CA ALA A 412 72.22 44.30 -14.42
C ALA A 412 73.29 45.39 -14.63
N ALA A 413 74.51 45.08 -14.23
CA ALA A 413 75.66 45.97 -14.05
C ALA A 413 76.03 46.85 -15.24
#